data_AF-A0A7J4V7H0-F1
#
_entry.id   AF-A0A7J4V7H0-F1
#
_cell.length_a   1.000
_cell.length_b   1.000
_cell.length_c   1.000
_cell.angle_alpha   90.00
_cell.angle_beta   90.00
_cell.angle_gamma   90.00
#
_symmetry.space_group_name_H-M   'P 1'
#
loop_
_entity.id
_entity.type
_entity.pdbx_description
1 polymer ?
#
loop_
_entity_poly.entity_id
_entity_poly.type
_entity_poly.pdbx_seq_one_letter_code
_entity_poly.pdbx_strand_id
1 'polypeptide(L)'
;MLTYFKKHKLKVILFSLLFVLAGSRIPDEGMFPLSEIPGLNLKEAGLKIDVKDIYNPDGVSLIDALVKLNGCTGSFVSDDGLILTNHHCAFDFVAEASTVENNYLENGFIANDRGMEIPAK
;
A
#
# COMPACT_ATOMS: atom_id res chain seq x y z
N MET A 1 23.86 -19.52 -53.04
CA MET A 1 24.26 -18.68 -51.88
C MET A 1 23.20 -17.63 -51.51
N LEU A 2 22.67 -16.83 -52.46
CA LEU A 2 21.66 -15.78 -52.19
C LEU A 2 20.31 -16.29 -51.61
N THR A 3 19.85 -17.49 -51.98
CA THR A 3 18.62 -18.12 -51.45
C THR A 3 18.75 -18.58 -50.00
N TYR A 4 19.97 -18.95 -49.57
CA TYR A 4 20.26 -19.35 -48.19
C TYR A 4 20.15 -18.16 -47.23
N PHE A 5 20.69 -17.01 -47.61
CA PHE A 5 20.57 -15.76 -46.84
C PHE A 5 19.12 -15.25 -46.75
N LYS A 6 18.29 -15.44 -47.79
CA LYS A 6 16.87 -15.02 -47.80
C LYS A 6 16.00 -15.89 -46.86
N LYS A 7 16.27 -17.20 -46.77
CA LYS A 7 15.60 -18.13 -45.82
C LYS A 7 15.91 -17.78 -44.37
N HIS A 8 17.15 -17.40 -44.05
CA HIS A 8 17.53 -17.01 -42.70
C HIS A 8 16.97 -15.64 -42.29
N LYS A 9 16.92 -14.67 -43.22
CA LYS A 9 16.25 -13.38 -42.98
C LYS A 9 14.77 -13.53 -42.63
N LEU A 10 14.03 -14.41 -43.33
CA LEU A 10 12.61 -14.65 -43.03
C LEU A 10 12.39 -15.28 -41.65
N LYS A 11 13.27 -16.23 -41.26
CA LYS A 11 13.23 -16.85 -39.93
C LYS A 11 13.54 -15.86 -38.82
N VAL A 12 14.52 -14.97 -39.03
CA VAL A 12 14.86 -13.91 -38.07
C VAL A 12 13.68 -12.94 -37.89
N ILE A 13 13.04 -12.50 -38.98
CA ILE A 13 11.86 -11.62 -38.92
C ILE A 13 10.71 -12.30 -38.17
N LEU A 14 10.44 -13.59 -38.45
CA LEU A 14 9.37 -14.34 -37.79
C LEU A 14 9.67 -14.52 -36.29
N PHE A 15 10.92 -14.75 -35.92
CA PHE A 15 11.35 -14.88 -34.52
C PHE A 15 11.26 -13.55 -33.76
N SER A 16 11.67 -12.44 -34.37
CA SER A 16 11.52 -11.10 -33.80
C SER A 16 10.05 -10.72 -33.61
N LEU A 17 9.17 -11.08 -34.56
CA LEU A 17 7.74 -10.84 -34.46
C LEU A 17 7.09 -11.65 -33.31
N LEU A 18 7.54 -12.89 -33.09
CA LEU A 18 7.10 -13.72 -31.96
C LEU A 18 7.49 -13.12 -30.61
N PHE A 19 8.67 -12.50 -30.52
CA PHE A 19 9.15 -11.88 -29.29
C PHE A 19 8.38 -10.58 -28.95
N VAL A 20 7.94 -9.84 -29.97
CA VAL A 20 7.08 -8.65 -29.81
C VAL A 20 5.65 -9.04 -29.40
N LEU A 21 5.17 -10.20 -29.84
CA LEU A 21 3.83 -10.73 -29.49
C LEU A 21 3.79 -11.40 -28.09
N ALA A 22 4.94 -11.69 -27.50
CA ALA A 22 5.05 -12.10 -26.10
C ALA A 22 4.87 -10.85 -25.21
N GLY A 23 3.63 -10.36 -25.13
CA GLY A 23 3.29 -9.14 -24.42
C GLY A 23 3.76 -9.14 -22.96
N SER A 24 4.20 -7.98 -22.49
CA SER A 24 4.49 -7.73 -21.08
C SER A 24 3.21 -7.84 -20.26
N ARG A 25 3.20 -8.72 -19.25
CA ARG A 25 2.15 -8.73 -18.23
C ARG A 25 2.44 -7.64 -17.22
N ILE A 26 1.40 -6.92 -16.77
CA ILE A 26 1.51 -6.12 -15.56
C ILE A 26 1.77 -7.13 -14.44
N PRO A 27 2.84 -6.97 -13.64
CA PRO A 27 3.11 -7.88 -12.54
C PRO A 27 1.95 -7.84 -11.55
N ASP A 28 1.53 -9.01 -11.07
CA ASP A 28 0.46 -9.12 -10.06
C ASP A 28 0.88 -8.55 -8.69
N GLU A 29 2.18 -8.31 -8.49
CA GLU A 29 2.78 -7.79 -7.27
C GLU A 29 3.52 -6.47 -7.51
N GLY A 30 3.42 -5.54 -6.56
CA GLY A 30 4.14 -4.27 -6.64
C GLY A 30 3.57 -3.19 -5.71
N MET A 31 4.26 -2.05 -5.68
CA MET A 31 3.75 -0.81 -5.09
C MET A 31 3.29 0.10 -6.22
N PHE A 32 1.98 0.30 -6.31
CA PHE A 32 1.37 1.07 -7.39
C PHE A 32 1.05 2.50 -6.92
N PRO A 33 1.34 3.53 -7.73
CA PRO A 33 0.81 4.87 -7.51
C PRO A 33 -0.72 4.86 -7.45
N LEU A 34 -1.31 5.76 -6.65
CA LEU A 34 -2.77 5.86 -6.52
C LEU A 34 -3.48 6.05 -7.87
N SER A 35 -2.88 6.82 -8.77
CA SER A 35 -3.39 7.07 -10.13
C SER A 35 -3.48 5.80 -11.00
N GLU A 36 -2.75 4.75 -10.66
CA GLU A 36 -2.74 3.49 -11.40
C GLU A 36 -3.74 2.46 -10.85
N ILE A 37 -4.26 2.66 -9.64
CA ILE A 37 -5.26 1.78 -9.01
C ILE A 37 -6.46 1.47 -9.92
N PRO A 38 -7.06 2.44 -10.65
CA PRO A 38 -8.17 2.16 -11.57
C PRO A 38 -7.83 1.20 -12.73
N GLY A 39 -6.55 1.07 -13.08
CA GLY A 39 -6.06 0.18 -14.14
C GLY A 39 -5.73 -1.23 -13.67
N LEU A 40 -5.74 -1.49 -12.36
CA LEU A 40 -5.41 -2.80 -11.79
C LEU A 40 -6.62 -3.75 -11.85
N ASN A 41 -6.37 -5.03 -12.15
CA ASN A 41 -7.43 -6.05 -12.15
C ASN A 41 -7.71 -6.59 -10.73
N LEU A 42 -8.09 -5.71 -9.80
CA LEU A 42 -8.29 -6.08 -8.39
C LEU A 42 -9.46 -7.06 -8.19
N LYS A 43 -10.45 -7.06 -9.10
CA LYS A 43 -11.57 -8.01 -9.05
C LYS A 43 -11.13 -9.45 -9.33
N GLU A 44 -10.17 -9.65 -10.24
CA GLU A 44 -9.56 -10.96 -10.48
C GLU A 44 -8.78 -11.46 -9.25
N ALA A 45 -8.14 -10.54 -8.51
CA ALA A 45 -7.48 -10.84 -7.24
C ALA A 45 -8.45 -11.08 -6.06
N GLY A 46 -9.78 -10.97 -6.28
CA GLY A 46 -10.80 -11.27 -5.27
C GLY A 46 -11.33 -10.06 -4.49
N LEU A 47 -10.98 -8.83 -4.88
CA LEU A 47 -11.55 -7.61 -4.28
C LEU A 47 -13.06 -7.55 -4.51
N LYS A 48 -13.82 -7.32 -3.45
CA LYS A 48 -15.30 -7.32 -3.47
C LYS A 48 -15.93 -5.92 -3.54
N ILE A 49 -15.20 -4.88 -3.14
CA ILE A 49 -15.66 -3.49 -3.21
C ILE A 49 -15.32 -2.86 -4.56
N ASP A 50 -15.96 -1.75 -4.90
CA ASP A 50 -15.62 -1.06 -6.13
C ASP A 50 -14.28 -0.33 -5.97
N VAL A 51 -13.51 -0.26 -7.06
CA VAL A 51 -12.20 0.39 -7.07
C VAL A 51 -12.28 1.87 -6.69
N LYS A 52 -13.40 2.53 -7.03
CA LYS A 52 -13.69 3.91 -6.63
C LYS A 52 -13.84 4.08 -5.11
N ASP A 53 -14.24 3.03 -4.39
CA ASP A 53 -14.36 3.09 -2.93
C ASP A 53 -12.97 3.02 -2.28
N ILE A 54 -11.96 2.50 -3.00
CA ILE A 54 -10.56 2.53 -2.58
C ILE A 54 -9.96 3.90 -2.88
N TYR A 55 -10.02 4.36 -4.13
CA TYR A 55 -9.46 5.63 -4.57
C TYR A 55 -10.43 6.36 -5.49
N ASN A 56 -10.80 7.59 -5.10
CA ASN A 56 -11.62 8.49 -5.88
C ASN A 56 -11.03 9.92 -5.82
N PRO A 57 -10.54 10.50 -6.93
CA PRO A 57 -10.05 11.88 -6.92
C PRO A 57 -11.17 12.92 -6.76
N ASP A 58 -12.43 12.55 -7.03
CA ASP A 58 -13.58 13.45 -7.04
C ASP A 58 -14.44 13.36 -5.77
N GLY A 59 -14.02 12.61 -4.75
CA GLY A 59 -14.79 12.43 -3.52
C GLY A 59 -14.10 11.57 -2.48
N VAL A 60 -14.79 11.30 -1.37
CA VAL A 60 -14.24 10.50 -0.26
C VAL A 60 -14.12 9.02 -0.64
N SER A 61 -13.02 8.41 -0.23
CA SER A 61 -12.65 7.00 -0.44
C SER A 61 -11.79 6.47 0.72
N LEU A 62 -11.45 5.18 0.71
CA LEU A 62 -10.69 4.54 1.79
C LEU A 62 -9.29 5.13 1.99
N ILE A 63 -8.63 5.63 0.93
CA ILE A 63 -7.31 6.25 1.07
C ILE A 63 -7.33 7.50 1.95
N ASP A 64 -8.48 8.17 2.08
CA ASP A 64 -8.62 9.39 2.90
C ASP A 64 -8.57 9.09 4.40
N ALA A 65 -8.77 7.82 4.78
CA ALA A 65 -8.59 7.36 6.15
C ALA A 65 -7.12 7.03 6.49
N LEU A 66 -6.20 7.05 5.52
CA LEU A 66 -4.78 6.76 5.76
C LEU A 66 -4.03 8.01 6.22
N VAL A 67 -3.12 7.83 7.17
CA VAL A 67 -2.29 8.91 7.72
C VAL A 67 -0.81 8.53 7.71
N LYS A 68 0.04 9.49 7.34
CA LYS A 68 1.49 9.35 7.43
C LYS A 68 1.97 9.71 8.83
N LEU A 69 2.68 8.80 9.49
CA LEU A 69 3.18 8.95 10.85
C LEU A 69 4.71 8.81 10.84
N ASN A 70 5.47 9.90 10.65
CA ASN A 70 6.96 9.92 10.75
C ASN A 70 7.70 8.63 10.31
N GLY A 71 7.53 8.21 9.05
CA GLY A 71 8.17 7.01 8.50
C GLY A 71 7.33 5.73 8.59
N CYS A 72 6.21 5.78 9.29
CA CYS A 72 5.17 4.77 9.38
C CYS A 72 3.85 5.21 8.72
N THR A 73 2.90 4.28 8.68
CA THR A 73 1.51 4.50 8.26
C THR A 73 0.57 4.20 9.43
N GLY A 74 -0.53 4.94 9.52
CA GLY A 74 -1.68 4.60 10.35
C GLY A 74 -2.97 4.76 9.58
N SER A 75 -4.08 4.44 10.22
CA SER A 75 -5.42 4.65 9.67
C SER A 75 -6.38 5.17 10.74
N PHE A 76 -7.25 6.10 10.36
CA PHE A 76 -8.42 6.45 11.16
C PHE A 76 -9.37 5.25 11.24
N VAL A 77 -9.83 4.95 12.46
CA VAL A 77 -10.76 3.85 12.76
C VAL A 77 -12.00 4.31 13.52
N SER A 78 -12.12 5.61 13.81
CA SER A 78 -13.33 6.25 14.31
C SER A 78 -13.56 7.63 13.69
N ASP A 79 -14.80 8.07 13.75
CA ASP A 79 -15.31 9.40 13.40
C ASP A 79 -14.77 10.51 14.30
N ASP A 80 -14.29 10.16 15.49
CA ASP A 80 -13.67 11.12 16.42
C ASP A 80 -12.13 11.15 16.36
N GLY A 81 -11.53 10.60 15.30
CA GLY A 81 -10.09 10.73 15.05
C GLY A 81 -9.18 9.71 15.73
N LEU A 82 -9.71 8.56 16.18
CA LEU A 82 -8.86 7.47 16.68
C LEU A 82 -8.00 6.90 15.54
N ILE A 83 -6.68 6.87 15.73
CA ILE A 83 -5.72 6.33 14.77
C ILE A 83 -5.18 5.00 15.27
N LEU A 84 -5.13 4.01 14.37
CA LEU A 84 -4.44 2.74 14.60
C LEU A 84 -3.12 2.70 13.82
N THR A 85 -2.04 2.27 14.48
CA THR A 85 -0.72 2.02 13.87
C THR A 85 -0.01 0.87 14.58
N ASN A 86 1.19 0.51 14.14
CA ASN A 86 1.96 -0.54 14.78
C ASN A 86 2.63 -0.06 16.07
N HIS A 87 2.85 -0.99 17.01
CA HIS A 87 3.56 -0.72 18.25
C HIS A 87 4.95 -0.11 18.04
N HIS A 88 5.72 -0.61 17.07
CA HIS A 88 7.07 -0.08 16.79
C HIS A 88 7.04 1.36 16.23
N CYS A 89 5.92 1.79 15.64
CA CYS A 89 5.74 3.15 15.15
C CYS A 89 5.43 4.13 16.28
N ALA A 90 4.76 3.66 17.33
CA ALA A 90 4.42 4.44 18.52
C ALA A 90 5.44 4.30 19.65
N PHE A 91 6.46 3.45 19.48
CA PHE A 91 7.35 3.01 20.56
C PHE A 91 8.02 4.18 21.27
N ASP A 92 8.57 5.13 20.53
CA ASP A 92 9.28 6.28 21.10
C ASP A 92 8.36 7.13 21.99
N PHE A 93 7.10 7.32 21.60
CA PHE A 93 6.11 8.05 22.40
C PHE A 93 5.68 7.26 23.66
N VAL A 94 5.52 5.94 23.54
CA VAL A 94 5.21 5.09 24.71
C VAL A 94 6.38 5.06 25.68
N ALA A 95 7.61 5.03 25.17
CA ALA A 95 8.82 5.08 25.97
C ALA A 95 8.97 6.43 26.69
N GLU A 96 8.72 7.54 26.01
CA GLU A 96 8.74 8.89 26.62
C GLU A 96 7.67 9.06 27.70
N ALA A 97 6.48 8.49 27.50
CA ALA A 97 5.40 8.53 28.47
C ALA A 97 5.63 7.61 29.69
N SER A 98 6.51 6.61 29.57
CA SER A 98 6.76 5.62 30.63
C SER A 98 7.68 6.16 31.73
N THR A 99 7.42 5.76 32.97
CA THR A 99 8.31 6.00 34.12
C THR A 99 8.65 4.70 34.83
N VAL A 100 9.50 4.76 35.86
CA VAL A 100 9.81 3.59 36.70
C VAL A 100 8.55 3.09 37.42
N GLU A 101 7.70 4.02 37.87
CA GLU A 101 6.44 3.72 38.55
C GLU A 101 5.34 3.29 37.57
N ASN A 102 5.30 3.87 36.37
CA ASN A 102 4.32 3.56 35.33
C ASN A 102 5.02 3.08 34.05
N ASN A 103 5.40 1.81 34.03
CA ASN A 103 6.08 1.21 32.89
C ASN A 103 5.08 0.73 31.82
N TYR A 104 4.72 1.60 30.87
CA TYR A 104 3.78 1.27 29.79
C TYR A 104 4.39 0.39 28.71
N LEU A 105 5.72 0.39 28.56
CA LEU A 105 6.42 -0.52 27.64
C LEU A 105 6.25 -1.98 28.04
N GLU A 106 6.21 -2.27 29.34
CA GLU A 106 6.06 -3.63 29.86
C GLU A 106 4.60 -4.01 30.10
N ASN A 107 3.81 -3.12 30.71
CA ASN A 107 2.46 -3.45 31.17
C ASN A 107 1.36 -3.05 30.17
N GLY A 108 1.71 -2.31 29.12
CA GLY A 108 0.74 -1.68 28.23
C GLY A 108 0.04 -0.47 28.87
N PHE A 109 -0.77 0.21 28.06
CA PHE A 109 -1.52 1.37 28.47
C PHE A 109 -2.89 1.38 27.77
N ILE A 110 -3.94 1.67 28.55
CA ILE A 110 -5.30 1.89 28.06
C ILE A 110 -5.86 3.10 28.80
N ALA A 111 -6.19 4.16 28.05
CA ALA A 111 -6.95 5.28 28.59
C ALA A 111 -8.43 4.89 28.68
N ASN A 112 -9.01 4.95 29.88
CA ASN A 112 -10.43 4.60 30.07
C ASN A 112 -11.40 5.68 29.55
N ASP A 113 -10.88 6.90 29.36
CA ASP A 113 -11.59 8.03 28.76
C ASP A 113 -10.60 8.99 28.09
N ARG A 114 -11.12 9.94 27.30
CA ARG A 114 -10.31 10.91 26.54
C ARG A 114 -9.42 11.79 27.43
N GLY A 115 -9.84 12.07 28.66
CA GLY A 115 -9.07 12.87 29.61
C GLY A 115 -7.83 12.15 30.13
N MET A 116 -7.78 10.82 29.98
CA MET A 116 -6.64 9.99 30.33
C MET A 116 -5.67 9.76 29.16
N GLU A 117 -6.00 10.18 27.93
CA GLU A 117 -5.07 10.09 26.80
C GLU A 117 -3.81 10.93 27.07
N ILE A 118 -2.63 10.34 26.81
CA ILE A 118 -1.35 11.00 27.05
C ILE A 118 -0.92 11.71 25.76
N PRO A 119 -0.67 13.03 25.78
CA PRO A 119 -0.16 13.74 24.61
C PRO A 119 1.22 13.21 24.19
N ALA A 120 1.34 12.75 22.94
CA ALA A 120 2.61 12.48 22.30
C ALA A 120 3.24 13.79 21.82
N LYS A 121 4.49 14.08 22.20
CA LYS A 121 5.20 15.33 21.87
C LYS A 121 6.18 15.16 20.71
#